data_AF-A0A0S7YAM2-F1
#
_entry.id   AF-A0A0S7YAM2-F1
#
_cell.length_a   1.000
_cell.length_b   1.000
_cell.length_c   1.000
_cell.angle_alpha   90.00
_cell.angle_beta   90.00
_cell.angle_gamma   90.00
#
_symmetry.space_group_name_H-M   'P 1'
#
loop_
_entity.id
_entity.type
_entity.pdbx_description
1 polymer ?
#
loop_
_entity_poly.entity_id
_entity_poly.type
_entity_poly.pdbx_seq_one_letter_code
_entity_poly.pdbx_strand_id
1 'polypeptide(L)'
;MKNKNLNSQKETQGVSLYIAFMIMSVLLVIAFGMSTILLSQMKMIKGMGDSVIAFYAADTGIERALYEDATPPQTFPGSLDGASYIASVISPGSEGCSSNVNYCIKSVGIYKETRRAVQVNR
;
A
#
# COMPACT_ATOMS: atom_id res chain seq x y z
N MET A 1 53.00 11.22 66.13
CA MET A 1 52.60 11.57 64.74
C MET A 1 52.76 10.36 63.85
N LYS A 2 51.68 9.76 63.34
CA LYS A 2 51.78 8.71 62.32
C LYS A 2 50.64 8.90 61.30
N ASN A 3 51.03 9.50 60.18
CA ASN A 3 50.18 9.85 59.05
C ASN A 3 49.82 8.56 58.29
N LYS A 4 48.53 8.25 58.13
CA LYS A 4 48.07 7.15 57.27
C LYS A 4 47.31 7.78 56.09
N ASN A 5 48.04 7.99 55.02
CA ASN A 5 47.51 8.19 53.68
C ASN A 5 47.68 6.85 52.95
N LEU A 6 46.57 6.21 52.56
CA LEU A 6 46.56 5.09 51.61
C LEU A 6 45.17 5.03 50.98
N ASN A 7 45.01 5.86 49.94
CA ASN A 7 44.38 5.56 48.66
C ASN A 7 43.41 4.35 48.65
N SER A 8 42.12 4.61 48.81
CA SER A 8 41.05 3.62 48.59
C SER A 8 40.39 3.88 47.24
N GLN A 9 41.03 3.42 46.17
CA GLN A 9 40.40 3.22 44.86
C GLN A 9 39.97 1.76 44.74
N LYS A 10 38.86 1.41 45.39
CA LYS A 10 38.14 0.15 45.16
C LYS A 10 36.67 0.52 44.98
N GLU A 11 35.95 -0.26 44.16
CA GLU A 11 34.52 -0.12 43.75
C GLU A 11 34.28 0.37 42.29
N THR A 12 34.86 -0.30 41.28
CA THR A 12 34.41 -0.17 39.86
C THR A 12 34.17 -1.50 39.14
N GLN A 13 34.24 -2.63 39.86
CA GLN A 13 34.05 -3.97 39.30
C GLN A 13 32.56 -4.32 39.24
N GLY A 14 31.89 -3.96 38.14
CA GLY A 14 30.47 -4.26 37.90
C GLY A 14 29.78 -3.30 36.94
N VAL A 15 30.34 -2.09 36.77
CA VAL A 15 29.76 -1.05 35.91
C VAL A 15 29.80 -1.43 34.42
N SER A 16 30.80 -2.19 33.98
CA SER A 16 30.93 -2.64 32.58
C SER A 16 29.78 -3.56 32.15
N LEU A 17 29.34 -4.47 33.02
CA LEU A 17 28.22 -5.37 32.74
C LEU A 17 26.91 -4.61 32.62
N TYR A 18 26.69 -3.62 33.49
CA TYR A 18 25.50 -2.77 33.45
C TYR A 18 25.42 -1.95 32.16
N ILE A 19 26.54 -1.35 31.73
CA ILE A 19 26.60 -0.60 30.47
C ILE A 19 26.33 -1.53 29.27
N ALA A 20 26.94 -2.72 29.25
CA ALA A 20 26.69 -3.69 28.18
C ALA A 20 25.22 -4.11 28.11
N PHE A 21 24.60 -4.37 29.26
CA PHE A 21 23.19 -4.74 29.34
C PHE A 21 22.25 -3.61 28.86
N MET A 22 22.55 -2.36 29.23
CA MET A 22 21.82 -1.18 28.76
C MET A 22 21.94 -0.99 27.24
N ILE A 23 23.13 -1.17 26.67
CA ILE A 23 23.30 -1.08 25.21
C ILE A 23 22.52 -2.21 24.52
N MET A 24 22.59 -3.42 25.05
CA MET A 24 21.88 -4.57 24.49
C MET A 24 20.35 -4.40 24.53
N SER A 25 19.80 -3.82 25.60
CA SER A 25 18.36 -3.55 25.70
C SER A 25 17.92 -2.48 24.71
N VAL A 26 18.70 -1.41 24.52
CA VAL A 26 18.41 -0.37 23.51
C VAL A 26 18.44 -0.97 22.10
N LEU A 27 19.45 -1.77 21.78
CA LEU A 27 19.54 -2.44 20.47
C LEU A 27 18.36 -3.39 20.22
N LEU A 28 17.91 -4.11 21.26
CA LEU A 28 16.76 -5.00 21.17
C LEU A 28 15.48 -4.23 20.84
N VAL A 29 15.25 -3.09 21.50
CA VAL A 29 14.10 -2.21 21.24
C VAL A 29 14.11 -1.70 19.80
N ILE A 30 15.28 -1.28 19.30
CA ILE A 30 15.43 -0.83 17.91
C ILE A 30 15.09 -1.97 16.93
N ALA A 31 15.61 -3.17 17.17
CA ALA A 31 15.36 -4.32 16.30
C ALA A 31 13.87 -4.71 16.26
N PHE A 32 13.20 -4.74 17.42
CA PHE A 32 11.76 -5.00 17.47
C PHE A 32 10.95 -3.86 16.82
N GLY A 33 11.34 -2.60 17.04
CA GLY A 33 10.74 -1.45 16.38
C GLY A 33 10.78 -1.59 14.86
N MET A 34 11.95 -1.87 14.29
CA MET A 34 12.11 -2.09 12.84
C MET A 34 11.29 -3.29 12.33
N SER A 35 11.23 -4.38 13.09
CA SER A 35 10.50 -5.59 12.68
C SER A 35 9.02 -5.31 12.43
N THR A 36 8.38 -4.49 13.28
CA THR A 36 6.97 -4.12 13.09
C THR A 36 6.73 -3.28 11.84
N ILE A 37 7.66 -2.38 11.52
CA ILE A 37 7.61 -1.54 10.31
C ILE A 37 7.72 -2.42 9.07
N LEU A 38 8.66 -3.37 9.04
CA LEU A 38 8.86 -4.27 7.91
C LEU A 38 7.63 -5.12 7.62
N LEU A 39 6.99 -5.67 8.65
CA LEU A 39 5.75 -6.45 8.49
C LEU A 39 4.61 -5.61 7.89
N SER A 40 4.52 -4.33 8.23
CA SER A 40 3.57 -3.40 7.62
C SER A 40 3.87 -3.15 6.14
N GLN A 41 5.15 -2.92 5.82
CA GLN A 41 5.59 -2.71 4.44
C GLN A 41 5.33 -3.93 3.55
N MET A 42 5.51 -5.15 4.06
CA MET A 42 5.21 -6.38 3.31
C MET A 42 3.73 -6.47 2.88
N LYS A 43 2.80 -6.09 3.77
CA LYS A 43 1.36 -6.06 3.44
C LYS A 43 1.06 -5.01 2.37
N MET A 44 1.71 -3.85 2.45
CA MET A 44 1.58 -2.80 1.44
C MET A 44 2.08 -3.27 0.07
N ILE A 45 3.24 -3.94 0.01
CA ILE A 45 3.79 -4.50 -1.25
C ILE A 45 2.83 -5.51 -1.87
N LYS A 46 2.23 -6.39 -1.05
CA LYS A 46 1.21 -7.34 -1.53
C LYS A 46 0.01 -6.60 -2.14
N GLY A 47 -0.50 -5.57 -1.47
CA GLY A 47 -1.59 -4.73 -1.97
C GLY A 47 -1.24 -3.96 -3.25
N MET A 48 0.02 -3.56 -3.43
CA MET A 48 0.50 -2.96 -4.69
C MET A 48 0.47 -3.98 -5.83
N GLY A 49 0.92 -5.22 -5.61
CA GLY A 49 0.84 -6.28 -6.61
C GLY A 49 -0.61 -6.57 -7.03
N ASP A 50 -1.50 -6.72 -6.05
CA ASP A 50 -2.93 -6.92 -6.31
C ASP A 50 -3.56 -5.69 -7.02
N SER A 51 -3.03 -4.48 -6.79
CA SER A 51 -3.47 -3.24 -7.47
C SER A 51 -3.16 -3.23 -8.96
N VAL A 52 -2.02 -3.78 -9.38
CA VAL A 52 -1.65 -3.85 -10.80
C VAL A 52 -2.64 -4.74 -11.56
N ILE A 53 -3.01 -5.89 -10.97
CA ILE A 53 -3.95 -6.83 -11.58
C ILE A 53 -5.36 -6.21 -11.64
N ALA A 54 -5.81 -5.56 -10.57
CA ALA A 54 -7.08 -4.83 -10.58
C ALA A 54 -7.09 -3.69 -11.62
N PHE A 55 -5.98 -2.98 -11.79
CA PHE A 55 -5.87 -1.93 -12.80
C PHE A 55 -5.89 -2.49 -14.22
N TYR A 56 -5.18 -3.59 -14.47
CA TYR A 56 -5.20 -4.31 -15.75
C TYR A 56 -6.62 -4.78 -16.13
N ALA A 57 -7.38 -5.31 -15.15
CA ALA A 57 -8.77 -5.68 -15.38
C ALA A 57 -9.65 -4.45 -15.72
N ALA A 58 -9.43 -3.32 -15.04
CA ALA A 58 -10.14 -2.08 -15.33
C ALA A 58 -9.87 -1.61 -16.77
N ASP A 59 -8.61 -1.61 -17.19
CA ASP A 59 -8.18 -1.20 -18.54
C ASP A 59 -8.81 -2.08 -19.62
N THR A 60 -8.80 -3.40 -19.41
CA THR A 60 -9.48 -4.35 -20.30
C THR A 60 -10.97 -4.02 -20.47
N GLY A 61 -11.63 -3.56 -19.40
CA GLY A 61 -13.02 -3.12 -19.49
C GLY A 61 -13.24 -1.87 -20.35
N ILE A 62 -12.29 -0.92 -20.31
CA ILE A 62 -12.32 0.26 -21.18
C ILE A 62 -12.14 -0.16 -22.64
N GLU A 63 -11.13 -0.98 -22.91
CA GLU A 63 -10.86 -1.48 -24.28
C GLU A 63 -12.07 -2.22 -24.85
N ARG A 64 -12.77 -3.02 -24.03
CA ARG A 64 -14.00 -3.68 -24.47
C ARG A 64 -15.12 -2.69 -24.80
N ALA A 65 -15.36 -1.71 -23.93
CA ALA A 65 -16.40 -0.71 -24.17
C ALA A 65 -16.11 0.12 -25.43
N LEU A 66 -14.84 0.39 -25.72
CA LEU A 66 -14.41 1.05 -26.96
C LEU A 66 -14.52 0.14 -28.19
N TYR A 67 -14.17 -1.14 -28.05
CA TYR A 67 -14.25 -2.12 -29.13
C TYR A 67 -15.69 -2.38 -29.58
N GLU A 68 -16.63 -2.43 -28.64
CA GLU A 68 -18.07 -2.61 -28.92
C GLU A 68 -18.74 -1.30 -29.38
N ASP A 69 -17.99 -0.19 -29.49
CA ASP A 69 -18.47 1.17 -29.81
C ASP A 69 -19.74 1.55 -29.02
N ALA A 70 -19.67 1.31 -27.72
CA ALA A 70 -20.82 1.37 -26.85
C ALA A 70 -21.32 2.81 -26.67
N THR A 71 -22.62 3.01 -26.89
CA THR A 71 -23.30 4.29 -26.65
C THR A 71 -23.87 4.33 -25.22
N PRO A 72 -23.86 5.47 -24.52
CA PRO A 72 -24.45 5.54 -23.19
C PRO A 72 -25.99 5.39 -23.22
N PRO A 73 -26.62 4.79 -22.19
CA PRO A 73 -26.03 4.10 -21.06
C PRO A 73 -25.81 2.61 -21.35
N GLN A 74 -24.59 2.12 -21.16
CA GLN A 74 -24.26 0.70 -21.32
C GLN A 74 -23.31 0.25 -20.21
N THR A 75 -23.35 -1.04 -19.85
CA THR A 75 -22.42 -1.60 -18.86
C THR A 75 -21.98 -3.00 -19.27
N PHE A 76 -20.68 -3.22 -19.23
CA PHE A 76 -20.00 -4.44 -19.62
C PHE A 76 -19.31 -5.05 -18.40
N PRO A 77 -19.93 -6.06 -17.78
CA PRO A 77 -19.23 -6.90 -16.82
C PRO A 77 -18.32 -7.89 -17.55
N GLY A 78 -17.17 -8.19 -16.94
CA GLY A 78 -16.27 -9.23 -17.41
C GLY A 78 -15.46 -9.84 -16.28
N SER A 79 -14.95 -11.04 -16.53
CA SER A 79 -14.10 -11.78 -15.59
C SER A 79 -12.88 -12.29 -16.35
N LEU A 80 -11.70 -12.15 -15.74
CA LEU A 80 -10.39 -12.55 -16.26
C LEU A 80 -9.70 -13.36 -15.17
N ASP A 81 -9.65 -14.69 -15.29
CA ASP A 81 -8.92 -15.62 -14.40
C ASP A 81 -8.57 -15.10 -12.99
N GLY A 82 -9.62 -14.90 -12.17
CA GLY A 82 -9.50 -14.48 -10.76
C GLY A 82 -9.63 -12.97 -10.51
N ALA A 83 -9.63 -12.15 -11.55
CA ALA A 83 -9.99 -10.73 -11.53
C ALA A 83 -11.32 -10.51 -12.26
N SER A 84 -12.00 -9.40 -11.97
CA SER A 84 -13.21 -9.00 -12.68
C SER A 84 -13.21 -7.51 -12.95
N TYR A 85 -14.01 -7.07 -13.90
CA TYR A 85 -14.22 -5.65 -14.16
C TYR A 85 -15.68 -5.35 -14.47
N ILE A 86 -16.03 -4.08 -14.26
CA ILE A 86 -17.32 -3.51 -14.64
C ILE A 86 -17.01 -2.20 -15.34
N ALA A 87 -17.24 -2.15 -16.65
CA ALA A 87 -17.10 -0.94 -17.46
C ALA A 87 -18.47 -0.34 -17.75
N SER A 88 -18.66 0.93 -17.46
CA SER A 88 -19.92 1.66 -17.64
C SER A 88 -19.70 2.87 -18.54
N VAL A 89 -20.53 2.99 -19.56
CA VAL A 89 -20.58 4.15 -20.45
C VAL A 89 -21.61 5.13 -19.91
N ILE A 90 -21.15 6.33 -19.58
CA ILE A 90 -21.86 7.36 -18.84
C ILE A 90 -22.16 8.53 -19.77
N SER A 91 -23.40 9.01 -19.71
CA SER A 91 -23.85 10.19 -20.46
C SER A 91 -23.15 11.47 -19.99
N PRO A 92 -22.93 12.44 -20.89
CA PRO A 92 -22.28 13.69 -20.54
C PRO A 92 -23.09 14.47 -19.49
N GLY A 93 -22.40 15.11 -18.55
CA GLY A 93 -23.02 15.85 -17.45
C GLY A 93 -23.58 14.99 -16.31
N SER A 94 -23.37 13.66 -16.33
CA SER A 94 -23.81 12.74 -15.27
C SER A 94 -22.64 12.01 -14.62
N GLU A 95 -22.77 11.65 -13.33
CA GLU A 95 -21.82 10.81 -12.56
C GLU A 95 -20.32 11.20 -12.66
N GLY A 96 -20.00 12.49 -12.73
CA GLY A 96 -18.62 12.97 -12.82
C GLY A 96 -18.06 13.00 -14.26
N CYS A 97 -18.91 12.75 -15.26
CA CYS A 97 -18.60 13.00 -16.66
C CYS A 97 -18.85 14.48 -17.01
N SER A 98 -17.89 15.12 -17.68
CA SER A 98 -18.03 16.51 -18.13
C SER A 98 -19.19 16.66 -19.12
N SER A 99 -19.87 17.81 -19.13
CA SER A 99 -20.92 18.10 -20.13
C SER A 99 -20.35 18.48 -21.50
N ASN A 100 -19.04 18.73 -21.59
CA ASN A 100 -18.35 19.17 -22.82
C ASN A 100 -17.74 18.00 -23.61
N VAL A 101 -18.11 16.77 -23.31
CA VAL A 101 -17.61 15.56 -23.97
C VAL A 101 -18.81 14.76 -24.50
N ASN A 102 -18.59 13.83 -25.42
CA ASN A 102 -19.66 12.99 -25.98
C ASN A 102 -20.15 11.99 -24.95
N TYR A 103 -19.23 11.28 -24.29
CA TYR A 103 -19.51 10.35 -23.22
C TYR A 103 -18.24 10.05 -22.41
N CYS A 104 -18.42 9.45 -21.24
CA CYS A 104 -17.31 8.94 -20.45
C CYS A 104 -17.41 7.44 -20.30
N ILE A 105 -16.27 6.75 -20.30
CA ILE A 105 -16.22 5.33 -19.96
C ILE A 105 -15.53 5.24 -18.61
N LYS A 106 -16.21 4.67 -17.62
CA LYS A 106 -15.65 4.38 -16.31
C LYS A 106 -15.57 2.87 -16.13
N SER A 107 -14.38 2.35 -15.90
CA SER A 107 -14.17 0.94 -15.63
C SER A 107 -13.60 0.73 -14.25
N VAL A 108 -14.15 -0.23 -13.51
CA VAL A 108 -13.70 -0.63 -12.18
C VAL A 108 -13.24 -2.08 -12.24
N GLY A 109 -11.95 -2.29 -12.06
CA GLY A 109 -11.35 -3.61 -11.93
C GLY A 109 -11.20 -4.03 -10.47
N ILE A 110 -11.42 -5.31 -10.22
CA ILE A 110 -11.50 -5.93 -8.90
C ILE A 110 -10.62 -7.17 -8.92
N TYR A 111 -9.69 -7.25 -7.96
CA TYR A 111 -8.89 -8.43 -7.74
C TYR A 111 -8.69 -8.63 -6.24
N LYS A 112 -9.15 -9.78 -5.73
CA LYS A 112 -9.24 -10.06 -4.28
C LYS A 112 -9.93 -8.92 -3.53
N GLU A 113 -9.26 -8.29 -2.57
CA GLU A 113 -9.78 -7.15 -1.79
C GLU A 113 -9.42 -5.79 -2.40
N THR A 114 -8.70 -5.76 -3.53
CA THR A 114 -8.23 -4.53 -4.17
C THR A 114 -9.13 -4.12 -5.31
N ARG A 115 -9.45 -2.83 -5.37
CA ARG A 115 -10.24 -2.22 -6.45
C ARG A 115 -9.49 -1.04 -7.04
N ARG A 116 -9.46 -0.95 -8.37
CA ARG A 116 -8.91 0.20 -9.11
C ARG A 116 -9.90 0.61 -10.18
N ALA A 117 -10.01 1.93 -10.39
CA ALA A 117 -10.93 2.49 -11.37
C ALA A 117 -10.16 3.42 -12.30
N VAL A 118 -10.56 3.40 -13.58
CA VAL A 118 -10.04 4.27 -14.62
C VAL A 118 -11.23 4.89 -15.33
N GLN A 119 -11.12 6.17 -15.68
CA GLN A 119 -12.12 6.88 -16.45
C GLN A 119 -11.45 7.58 -17.63
N VAL A 120 -12.07 7.45 -18.81
CA VAL A 120 -11.68 8.13 -20.04
C VAL A 120 -12.85 8.98 -20.52
N ASN A 121 -12.56 10.21 -20.93
CA ASN A 121 -13.54 11.13 -21.49
C ASN A 121 -13.32 11.20 -23.01
N ARG A 122 -14.39 11.10 -23.81
CA ARG A 122 -14.35 11.13 -25.28
C ARG A 122 -15.32 12.14 -25.85
#